data_AF-A0A1Q6EZM8-F1
#
_entry.id   AF-A0A1Q6EZM8-F1
#
_cell.length_a   1.000
_cell.length_b   1.000
_cell.length_c   1.000
_cell.angle_alpha   90.00
_cell.angle_beta   90.00
_cell.angle_gamma   90.00
#
_symmetry.space_group_name_H-M   'P 1'
#
loop_
_entity.id
_entity.type
_entity.pdbx_description
1 polymer ?
#
loop_
_entity_poly.entity_id
_entity_poly.type
_entity_poly.pdbx_seq_one_letter_code
_entity_poly.pdbx_strand_id
1 'polypeptide(L)'
;MADGESPSGYLLDPLQGGCLYDMGCYAVGWFEDLLAGACEVSSREVRWRDVSGGRVDWADEIHMSVDGIPIHMVCDGEATYESRLTIACERGSLEIERLHRPELAHVKYSDGRVLEIDAPFEVDDFYGEASHATQLIQAGKLESPIMCLAATQRCAHIIDAIRLKL
;
A
#
# COMPACT_ATOMS: atom_id res chain seq x y z
N MET A 1 5.49 -14.50 -17.53
CA MET A 1 5.98 -13.39 -18.37
C MET A 1 4.78 -12.53 -18.73
N ALA A 2 4.59 -11.44 -18.01
CA ALA A 2 3.76 -10.33 -18.45
C ALA A 2 4.69 -9.11 -18.55
N ASP A 3 4.88 -8.67 -19.79
CA ASP A 3 5.23 -7.34 -20.27
C ASP A 3 6.56 -6.69 -19.85
N GLY A 4 7.60 -6.97 -20.67
CA GLY A 4 8.39 -5.89 -21.27
C GLY A 4 9.40 -5.14 -20.39
N GLU A 5 9.61 -5.50 -19.12
CA GLU A 5 10.65 -4.84 -18.34
C GLU A 5 12.04 -5.15 -18.91
N SER A 6 12.74 -4.08 -19.29
CA SER A 6 14.18 -4.13 -19.54
C SER A 6 14.86 -4.79 -18.34
N PRO A 7 15.92 -5.62 -18.54
CA PRO A 7 16.75 -6.15 -17.44
C PRO A 7 17.43 -5.07 -16.57
N SER A 8 17.13 -3.78 -16.81
CA SER A 8 17.53 -2.59 -16.05
C SER A 8 16.33 -1.80 -15.48
N GLY A 9 15.14 -2.39 -15.38
CA GLY A 9 13.96 -1.74 -14.79
C GLY A 9 14.16 -1.39 -13.31
N TYR A 10 13.48 -0.33 -12.83
CA TYR A 10 13.64 0.14 -11.44
C TYR A 10 13.26 -0.94 -10.42
N LEU A 11 12.32 -1.83 -10.75
CA LEU A 11 11.97 -3.00 -9.92
C LEU A 11 13.14 -3.95 -9.69
N LEU A 12 14.09 -4.01 -10.62
CA LEU A 12 15.25 -4.89 -10.57
C LEU A 12 16.51 -4.22 -10.01
N ASP A 13 16.40 -2.97 -9.54
CA ASP A 13 17.50 -2.28 -8.88
C ASP A 13 17.76 -2.90 -7.49
N PRO A 14 18.93 -3.50 -7.23
CA PRO A 14 19.21 -4.14 -5.95
C PRO A 14 19.28 -3.16 -4.76
N LEU A 15 19.34 -1.84 -4.99
CA LEU A 15 19.38 -0.83 -3.93
C LEU A 15 17.99 -0.36 -3.51
N GLN A 16 17.08 -0.19 -4.47
CA GLN A 16 15.80 0.53 -4.28
C GLN A 16 14.61 -0.11 -4.99
N GLY A 17 14.81 -1.23 -5.69
CA GLY A 17 13.75 -2.02 -6.31
C GLY A 17 13.11 -3.02 -5.34
N GLY A 18 12.23 -3.85 -5.88
CA GLY A 18 11.46 -4.86 -5.15
C GLY A 18 9.98 -4.52 -4.99
N CYS A 19 9.17 -5.56 -4.88
CA CYS A 19 7.72 -5.47 -4.77
C CYS A 19 7.26 -4.74 -3.51
N LEU A 20 8.00 -4.81 -2.40
CA LEU A 20 7.66 -4.11 -1.17
C LEU A 20 7.71 -2.59 -1.36
N TYR A 21 8.72 -2.07 -2.07
CA TYR A 21 8.81 -0.64 -2.34
C TYR A 21 7.78 -0.19 -3.37
N ASP A 22 7.59 -0.95 -4.44
CA ASP A 22 6.71 -0.55 -5.53
C ASP A 22 5.22 -0.79 -5.24
N MET A 23 4.86 -2.03 -4.87
CA MET A 23 3.48 -2.42 -4.63
C MET A 23 3.10 -2.30 -3.16
N GLY A 24 4.04 -2.59 -2.26
CA GLY A 24 3.77 -2.61 -0.83
C GLY A 24 3.51 -1.22 -0.25
N CYS A 25 4.05 -0.17 -0.87
CA CYS A 25 3.81 1.20 -0.44
C CYS A 25 2.33 1.60 -0.44
N TYR A 26 1.53 1.09 -1.38
CA TYR A 26 0.08 1.36 -1.43
C TYR A 26 -0.64 0.80 -0.21
N ALA A 27 -0.31 -0.41 0.22
CA ALA A 27 -0.89 -1.00 1.42
C ALA A 27 -0.44 -0.26 2.69
N VAL A 28 0.82 0.15 2.75
CA VAL A 28 1.35 0.94 3.87
C VAL A 28 0.65 2.30 3.99
N GLY A 29 0.31 2.95 2.88
CA GLY A 29 -0.49 4.18 2.89
C GLY A 29 -1.81 4.02 3.63
N TRP A 30 -2.52 2.91 3.41
CA TRP A 30 -3.75 2.61 4.14
C TRP A 30 -3.54 2.41 5.64
N PHE A 31 -2.45 1.77 6.05
CA PHE A 31 -2.14 1.62 7.48
C PHE A 31 -1.82 2.98 8.10
N GLU A 32 -1.17 3.85 7.31
CA GLU A 32 -0.84 5.20 7.74
C GLU A 32 -2.10 6.03 8.01
N ASP A 33 -3.01 6.06 7.01
CA ASP A 33 -4.26 6.82 7.06
C ASP A 33 -5.24 6.31 8.13
N LEU A 34 -5.31 4.99 8.34
CA LEU A 34 -6.34 4.38 9.19
C LEU A 34 -5.91 4.18 10.64
N LEU A 35 -4.62 3.93 10.89
CA LEU A 35 -4.13 3.45 12.18
C LEU A 35 -3.08 4.39 12.72
N ALA A 36 -3.28 4.87 13.95
CA ALA A 36 -2.28 5.63 14.70
C ALA A 36 -1.46 4.68 15.61
N GLY A 37 -0.24 5.08 15.96
CA GLY A 37 0.57 4.38 16.94
C GLY A 37 1.77 3.61 16.37
N ALA A 38 2.40 2.82 17.24
CA ALA A 38 3.65 2.13 16.97
C ALA A 38 3.42 0.89 16.10
N CYS A 39 4.33 0.68 15.16
CA CYS A 39 4.36 -0.46 14.25
C CYS A 39 5.28 -1.56 14.82
N GLU A 40 4.78 -2.80 14.87
CA GLU A 40 5.55 -3.98 15.25
C GLU A 40 5.42 -5.06 14.18
N VAL A 41 6.54 -5.43 13.53
CA VAL A 41 6.58 -6.49 12.51
C VAL A 41 6.90 -7.82 13.20
N SER A 42 5.94 -8.74 13.20
CA SER A 42 6.08 -10.05 13.86
C SER A 42 6.83 -11.03 12.98
N SER A 43 6.51 -11.11 11.69
CA SER A 43 7.21 -11.93 10.70
C SER A 43 7.16 -11.34 9.29
N ARG A 44 8.13 -11.74 8.48
CA ARG A 44 8.19 -11.45 7.05
C ARG A 44 8.79 -12.66 6.34
N GLU A 45 8.08 -13.19 5.36
CA GLU A 45 8.60 -14.22 4.44
C GLU A 45 8.85 -13.58 3.09
N VAL A 46 10.03 -13.83 2.50
CA VAL A 46 10.45 -13.15 1.27
C VAL A 46 10.84 -14.16 0.20
N ARG A 47 10.26 -14.04 -0.99
CA ARG A 47 10.75 -14.67 -2.20
C ARG A 47 11.67 -13.70 -2.93
N TRP A 48 12.97 -14.00 -2.91
CA TRP A 48 13.98 -13.20 -3.59
C TRP A 48 14.07 -13.53 -5.07
N ARG A 49 14.35 -12.51 -5.90
CA ARG A 49 14.78 -12.66 -7.29
C ARG A 49 16.22 -12.16 -7.43
N ASP A 50 17.08 -13.01 -7.98
CA ASP A 50 18.46 -12.63 -8.28
C ASP A 50 18.51 -11.65 -9.45
N VAL A 51 19.32 -10.60 -9.30
CA VAL A 51 19.53 -9.54 -10.30
C VAL A 51 21.02 -9.24 -10.42
N SER A 52 21.42 -8.50 -11.45
CA SER A 52 22.80 -8.05 -11.57
C SER A 52 23.16 -7.15 -10.38
N GLY A 53 24.16 -7.55 -9.58
CA GLY A 53 24.60 -6.78 -8.42
C GLY A 53 23.87 -7.04 -7.11
N GLY A 54 22.93 -7.99 -7.05
CA GLY A 54 22.27 -8.36 -5.79
C GLY A 54 21.00 -9.18 -5.95
N ARG A 55 20.03 -8.90 -5.08
CA ARG A 55 18.70 -9.50 -5.09
C ARG A 55 17.66 -8.45 -4.73
N VAL A 56 16.46 -8.61 -5.27
CA VAL A 56 15.28 -7.81 -4.91
C VAL A 56 14.20 -8.73 -4.35
N ASP A 57 13.39 -8.21 -3.45
CA ASP A 57 12.16 -8.90 -3.02
C ASP A 57 11.16 -8.94 -4.19
N TRP A 58 10.76 -10.15 -4.56
CA TRP A 58 9.79 -10.39 -5.64
C TRP A 58 8.42 -10.80 -5.11
N ALA A 59 8.39 -11.28 -3.87
CA ALA A 59 7.18 -11.36 -3.07
C ALA A 59 7.53 -11.25 -1.59
N ASP A 60 6.62 -10.64 -0.83
CA ASP A 60 6.66 -10.55 0.61
C ASP A 60 5.31 -10.92 1.19
N GLU A 61 5.33 -11.75 2.23
CA GLU A 61 4.19 -11.99 3.11
C GLU A 61 4.56 -11.50 4.51
N ILE A 62 3.80 -10.54 5.02
CA ILE A 62 4.10 -9.79 6.24
C ILE A 62 2.97 -9.96 7.25
N HIS A 63 3.34 -10.33 8.48
CA HIS A 63 2.49 -10.19 9.64
C HIS A 63 3.04 -9.09 10.54
N MET A 64 2.17 -8.17 10.93
CA MET A 64 2.54 -7.05 11.78
C MET A 64 1.34 -6.56 12.59
N SER A 65 1.56 -5.57 13.43
CA SER A 65 0.49 -4.84 14.08
C SER A 65 0.81 -3.36 14.18
N VAL A 66 -0.23 -2.54 14.25
CA VAL A 66 -0.14 -1.12 14.62
C VAL A 66 -1.02 -0.90 15.83
N ASP A 67 -0.42 -0.49 16.95
CA ASP A 67 -1.11 -0.33 18.25
C ASP A 67 -1.95 -1.57 18.64
N GLY A 68 -1.40 -2.76 18.38
CA GLY A 68 -2.05 -4.04 18.67
C GLY A 68 -3.12 -4.49 17.67
N ILE A 69 -3.45 -3.67 16.66
CA ILE A 69 -4.36 -4.06 15.58
C ILE A 69 -3.58 -4.94 14.58
N PRO A 70 -3.96 -6.21 14.39
CA PRO A 70 -3.23 -7.14 13.54
C PRO A 70 -3.42 -6.80 12.05
N ILE A 71 -2.33 -6.92 11.30
CA ILE A 71 -2.27 -6.68 9.86
C ILE A 71 -1.59 -7.87 9.20
N HIS A 72 -2.20 -8.34 8.11
CA HIS A 72 -1.61 -9.29 7.17
C HIS A 72 -1.54 -8.62 5.81
N MET A 73 -0.35 -8.59 5.23
CA MET A 73 -0.07 -7.93 3.96
C MET A 73 0.71 -8.88 3.07
N VAL A 74 0.33 -8.93 1.79
CA VAL A 74 1.09 -9.64 0.76
C VAL A 74 1.30 -8.69 -0.42
N CYS A 75 2.53 -8.61 -0.90
CA CYS A 75 2.86 -8.01 -2.19
C CYS A 75 3.67 -9.01 -3.00
N ASP A 76 3.24 -9.32 -4.21
CA ASP A 76 3.85 -10.37 -5.04
C ASP A 76 3.78 -9.98 -6.51
N GLY A 77 4.94 -9.88 -7.17
CA GLY A 77 5.08 -9.49 -8.57
C GLY A 77 4.65 -10.54 -9.61
N GLU A 78 4.30 -11.75 -9.17
CA GLU A 78 3.75 -12.84 -9.99
C GLU A 78 2.30 -13.19 -9.63
N ALA A 79 1.73 -12.53 -8.63
CA ALA A 79 0.36 -12.77 -8.21
C ALA A 79 -0.64 -12.60 -9.35
N THR A 80 -1.56 -13.56 -9.46
CA THR A 80 -2.73 -13.49 -10.35
C THR A 80 -3.98 -13.02 -9.61
N TYR A 81 -3.89 -12.79 -8.30
CA TYR A 81 -5.02 -12.32 -7.49
C TYR A 81 -5.20 -10.81 -7.64
N GLU A 82 -6.43 -10.35 -7.48
CA GLU A 82 -6.75 -8.93 -7.49
C GLU A 82 -6.21 -8.25 -6.22
N SER A 83 -5.61 -7.07 -6.40
CA SER A 83 -5.24 -6.19 -5.30
C SER A 83 -6.50 -5.81 -4.50
N ARG A 84 -6.53 -6.12 -3.20
CA ARG A 84 -7.69 -5.92 -2.33
C ARG A 84 -7.27 -5.57 -0.91
N LEU A 85 -8.03 -4.69 -0.26
CA LEU A 85 -7.93 -4.43 1.18
C LEU A 85 -9.20 -4.94 1.88
N THR A 86 -9.03 -5.66 2.97
CA THR A 86 -10.14 -6.08 3.83
C THR A 86 -9.92 -5.55 5.24
N ILE A 87 -10.91 -4.84 5.77
CA ILE A 87 -10.90 -4.31 7.14
C ILE A 87 -11.98 -5.06 7.91
N ALA A 88 -11.57 -5.81 8.93
CA ALA A 88 -12.50 -6.49 9.82
C ALA A 88 -12.92 -5.55 10.96
N CYS A 89 -14.23 -5.46 11.21
CA CYS A 89 -14.82 -4.63 12.25
C CYS A 89 -15.75 -5.48 13.13
N GLU A 90 -16.16 -4.98 14.29
CA GLU A 90 -17.00 -5.76 15.23
C GLU A 90 -18.39 -6.11 14.66
N ARG A 91 -18.83 -5.38 13.63
CA ARG A 91 -20.17 -5.50 13.03
C ARG A 91 -20.16 -6.01 11.58
N GLY A 92 -19.01 -6.49 11.11
CA GLY A 92 -18.86 -6.92 9.72
C GLY A 92 -17.47 -6.63 9.16
N SER A 93 -17.39 -6.39 7.86
CA SER A 93 -16.14 -6.04 7.18
C SER A 93 -16.36 -5.00 6.10
N LEU A 94 -15.27 -4.34 5.72
CA LEU A 94 -15.17 -3.52 4.52
C LEU A 94 -14.19 -4.19 3.56
N GLU A 95 -14.58 -4.35 2.30
CA GLU A 95 -13.71 -4.82 1.23
C GLU A 95 -13.55 -3.72 0.19
N ILE A 96 -12.32 -3.29 -0.05
CA ILE A 96 -11.97 -2.27 -1.03
C ILE A 96 -11.27 -2.96 -2.20
N GLU A 97 -11.81 -2.78 -3.39
CA GLU A 97 -11.23 -3.33 -4.63
C GLU A 97 -10.10 -2.45 -5.13
N ARG A 98 -9.11 -3.07 -5.78
CA ARG A 98 -7.91 -2.41 -6.33
C ARG A 98 -7.37 -1.38 -5.34
N LEU A 99 -6.86 -1.81 -4.18
CA LEU A 99 -6.51 -0.92 -3.07
C LEU A 99 -5.60 0.27 -3.44
N HIS A 100 -4.82 0.16 -4.51
CA HIS A 100 -3.93 1.20 -5.04
C HIS A 100 -4.67 2.24 -5.91
N ARG A 101 -5.87 1.93 -6.41
CA ARG A 101 -6.75 2.73 -7.26
C ARG A 101 -8.23 2.40 -6.96
N PRO A 102 -8.71 2.69 -5.74
CA PRO A 102 -10.04 2.27 -5.32
C PRO A 102 -11.13 3.12 -5.97
N GLU A 103 -12.12 2.46 -6.57
CA GLU A 103 -13.36 3.09 -7.07
C GLU A 103 -14.61 2.45 -6.46
N LEU A 104 -14.47 1.22 -5.95
CA LEU A 104 -15.56 0.42 -5.42
C LEU A 104 -15.17 -0.20 -4.07
N ALA A 105 -16.07 -0.12 -3.11
CA ALA A 105 -15.95 -0.83 -1.85
C ALA A 105 -17.29 -1.42 -1.38
N HIS A 106 -17.22 -2.51 -0.63
CA HIS A 106 -18.37 -3.24 -0.12
C HIS A 106 -18.32 -3.32 1.40
N VAL A 107 -19.30 -2.69 2.06
CA VAL A 107 -19.55 -2.84 3.50
C VAL A 107 -20.45 -4.05 3.70
N LYS A 108 -19.92 -5.12 4.28
CA LYS A 108 -20.63 -6.37 4.57
C LYS A 108 -20.98 -6.43 6.05
N TYR A 109 -22.25 -6.29 6.39
CA TYR A 109 -22.72 -6.37 7.77
C TYR A 109 -22.87 -7.82 8.22
N SER A 110 -22.72 -8.05 9.52
CA SER A 110 -22.90 -9.38 10.14
C SER A 110 -24.31 -9.95 10.00
N ASP A 111 -25.31 -9.11 9.73
CA ASP A 111 -26.70 -9.52 9.46
C ASP A 111 -26.96 -9.91 7.99
N GLY A 112 -25.91 -9.94 7.16
CA GLY A 112 -25.97 -10.32 5.75
C GLY A 112 -26.30 -9.16 4.81
N ARG A 113 -26.59 -7.95 5.30
CA ARG A 113 -26.71 -6.77 4.43
C ARG A 113 -25.36 -6.41 3.82
N VAL A 114 -25.39 -5.98 2.56
CA VAL A 114 -24.24 -5.42 1.87
C VAL A 114 -24.60 -4.03 1.36
N LEU A 115 -23.75 -3.05 1.64
CA LEU A 115 -23.81 -1.72 1.06
C LEU A 115 -22.61 -1.55 0.14
N GLU A 116 -22.86 -1.04 -1.06
CA GLU A 116 -21.85 -0.65 -2.02
C GLU A 116 -21.52 0.83 -1.86
N ILE A 117 -20.24 1.16 -1.93
CA ILE A 117 -19.71 2.51 -2.03
C ILE A 117 -19.10 2.62 -3.43
N ASP A 118 -19.78 3.33 -4.30
CA ASP A 118 -19.34 3.64 -5.67
C ASP A 118 -18.79 5.07 -5.70
N ALA A 119 -17.47 5.20 -5.88
CA ALA A 119 -16.72 6.44 -5.83
C ALA A 119 -15.69 6.48 -6.98
N PRO A 120 -16.16 6.59 -8.24
CA PRO A 120 -15.28 6.57 -9.41
C PRO A 120 -14.40 7.83 -9.46
N PHE A 121 -13.27 7.73 -10.17
CA PHE A 121 -12.41 8.89 -10.41
C PHE A 121 -13.14 9.96 -11.23
N GLU A 122 -12.91 11.24 -10.91
CA GLU A 122 -13.48 12.35 -11.69
C GLU A 122 -12.93 12.40 -13.12
N VAL A 123 -11.63 12.10 -13.28
CA VAL A 123 -10.93 12.09 -14.57
C VAL A 123 -10.07 10.84 -14.69
N ASP A 124 -9.11 10.68 -13.78
CA ASP A 124 -8.22 9.52 -13.66
C ASP A 124 -7.70 9.43 -12.21
N ASP A 125 -6.88 8.43 -11.95
CA ASP A 125 -6.31 8.14 -10.63
C ASP A 125 -5.30 9.18 -10.13
N PHE A 126 -4.79 10.05 -11.01
CA PHE A 126 -3.83 11.10 -10.69
C PHE A 126 -4.47 12.49 -10.55
N TYR A 127 -5.64 12.71 -11.14
CA TYR A 127 -6.26 14.03 -11.19
C TYR A 127 -6.48 14.64 -9.81
N GLY A 128 -6.95 13.83 -8.84
CA GLY A 128 -7.20 14.29 -7.47
C GLY A 128 -5.93 14.82 -6.79
N GLU A 129 -4.85 14.05 -6.84
CA GLU A 129 -3.57 14.45 -6.23
C GLU A 129 -2.92 15.64 -6.96
N ALA A 130 -2.96 15.68 -8.30
CA ALA A 130 -2.39 16.76 -9.10
C ALA A 130 -3.14 18.08 -8.89
N SER A 131 -4.47 18.02 -8.85
CA SER A 131 -5.33 19.17 -8.55
C SER A 131 -5.08 19.69 -7.14
N HIS A 132 -5.05 18.80 -6.15
CA HIS A 132 -4.78 19.15 -4.75
C HIS A 132 -3.42 19.80 -4.57
N ALA A 133 -2.35 19.21 -5.10
CA ALA A 133 -1.00 19.76 -5.01
C ALA A 133 -0.91 21.14 -5.67
N THR A 134 -1.54 21.32 -6.85
CA THR A 134 -1.59 22.61 -7.55
C THR A 134 -2.28 23.68 -6.71
N GLN A 135 -3.42 23.37 -6.10
CA GLN A 135 -4.15 24.29 -5.23
C GLN A 135 -3.33 24.69 -4.00
N LEU A 136 -2.63 23.75 -3.38
CA LEU A 136 -1.74 24.03 -2.24
C LEU A 136 -0.61 24.98 -2.62
N ILE A 137 0.06 24.73 -3.76
CA ILE A 137 1.13 25.59 -4.28
C ILE A 137 0.60 27.00 -4.55
N GLN A 138 -0.55 27.12 -5.22
CA GLN A 138 -1.18 28.40 -5.51
C GLN A 138 -1.57 29.16 -4.24
N ALA A 139 -2.01 28.44 -3.20
CA ALA A 139 -2.35 29.00 -1.90
C ALA A 139 -1.13 29.25 -0.99
N GLY A 140 0.10 29.00 -1.47
CA GLY A 140 1.34 29.21 -0.70
C GLY A 140 1.47 28.28 0.51
N LYS A 141 0.86 27.09 0.46
CA LYS A 141 0.98 26.08 1.51
C LYS A 141 2.30 25.32 1.38
N LEU A 142 2.90 24.97 2.52
CA LEU A 142 4.17 24.24 2.58
C LEU A 142 3.99 22.73 2.58
N GLU A 143 2.81 22.24 2.99
CA GLU A 143 2.52 20.82 3.08
C GLU A 143 1.03 20.55 2.83
N SER A 144 0.73 19.30 2.48
CA SER A 144 -0.63 18.79 2.35
C SER A 144 -1.19 18.44 3.72
N PRO A 145 -2.46 18.77 4.02
CA PRO A 145 -3.12 18.29 5.23
C PRO A 145 -3.56 16.82 5.13
N ILE A 146 -3.40 16.20 3.94
CA ILE A 146 -3.71 14.79 3.69
C ILE A 146 -2.39 13.99 3.77
N MET A 147 -1.51 14.18 2.80
CA MET A 147 -0.15 13.59 2.78
C MET A 147 0.90 14.61 3.26
N CYS A 148 0.94 14.86 4.56
CA CYS A 148 1.95 15.73 5.17
C CYS A 148 3.34 15.07 5.20
N LEU A 149 4.39 15.86 5.48
CA LEU A 149 5.75 15.32 5.62
C LEU A 149 5.83 14.21 6.68
N ALA A 150 5.13 14.40 7.81
CA ALA A 150 5.12 13.42 8.89
C ALA A 150 4.47 12.09 8.46
N ALA A 151 3.39 12.13 7.69
CA ALA A 151 2.73 10.96 7.11
C ALA A 151 3.68 10.21 6.15
N THR A 152 4.33 10.95 5.23
CA THR A 152 5.33 10.37 4.33
C THR A 152 6.50 9.71 5.07
N GLN A 153 7.03 10.37 6.11
CA GLN A 153 8.08 9.80 6.96
C GLN A 153 7.60 8.55 7.68
N ARG A 154 6.35 8.52 8.13
CA ARG A 154 5.76 7.36 8.79
C ARG A 154 5.63 6.17 7.85
N CYS A 155 5.16 6.37 6.62
CA CYS A 155 5.16 5.32 5.59
C CYS A 155 6.56 4.75 5.38
N ALA A 156 7.58 5.62 5.25
CA ALA A 156 8.96 5.20 5.08
C ALA A 156 9.46 4.36 6.28
N HIS A 157 9.18 4.81 7.51
CA HIS A 157 9.55 4.07 8.72
C HIS A 157 8.86 2.69 8.81
N ILE A 158 7.60 2.58 8.39
CA ILE A 158 6.89 1.29 8.35
C ILE A 158 7.56 0.35 7.35
N ILE A 159 7.84 0.83 6.12
CA ILE A 159 8.50 0.02 5.09
C ILE A 159 9.91 -0.41 5.54
N ASP A 160 10.67 0.49 6.17
CA ASP A 160 11.99 0.18 6.72
C ASP A 160 11.90 -0.87 7.83
N ALA A 161 10.92 -0.77 8.73
CA ALA A 161 10.68 -1.77 9.78
C ALA A 161 10.37 -3.15 9.19
N ILE A 162 9.59 -3.21 8.10
CA ILE A 162 9.32 -4.44 7.37
C ILE A 162 10.62 -4.98 6.74
N ARG A 163 11.40 -4.15 6.05
CA ARG A 163 12.65 -4.57 5.38
C ARG A 163 13.70 -5.11 6.35
N LEU A 164 13.78 -4.54 7.56
CA LEU A 164 14.72 -4.99 8.60
C LEU A 164 14.33 -6.34 9.21
N LYS A 165 13.08 -6.79 9.03
CA LYS A 165 12.63 -8.12 9.43
C LYS A 165 13.03 -9.15 8.36
N LEU A 166 13.69 -10.22 8.79
CA LEU A 166 14.06 -11.40 8.00
C LEU A 166 13.62 -12.67 8.72
#